data_AF-A0A968MZX3-F1
#
_entry.id   AF-A0A968MZX3-F1
#
_cell.length_a   1.000
_cell.length_b   1.000
_cell.length_c   1.000
_cell.angle_alpha   90.00
_cell.angle_beta   90.00
_cell.angle_gamma   90.00
#
_symmetry.space_group_name_H-M   'P 1'
#
loop_
_entity.id
_entity.type
_entity.pdbx_description
1 polymer ?
#
loop_
_entity_poly.entity_id
_entity_poly.type
_entity_poly.pdbx_seq_one_letter_code
_entity_poly.pdbx_strand_id
1 'polypeptide(L)'
;MDNTTKTREELLKELHELQQTHNSLKETIEKDSLAHKISEEALQASEERLELLFNKAPLGYQSLDFDGNFIEVNQQWLDTLGYERDEVIGKWFG
;
A
#
# COMPACT_ATOMS: atom_id res chain seq x y z
N MET A 1 -9.55 43.12 13.58
CA MET A 1 -8.93 43.61 14.83
C MET A 1 -7.48 43.89 14.52
N ASP A 2 -7.04 45.07 14.92
CA ASP A 2 -5.92 45.86 14.39
C ASP A 2 -4.55 45.15 14.52
N ASN A 3 -3.88 44.90 13.39
CA ASN A 3 -2.54 44.27 13.34
C ASN A 3 -1.43 45.31 13.09
N THR A 4 -1.71 46.60 13.30
CA THR A 4 -0.85 47.67 12.74
C THR A 4 0.24 48.21 13.66
N THR A 5 0.43 47.66 14.88
CA THR A 5 1.53 48.13 15.75
C THR A 5 2.13 47.04 16.64
N LYS A 6 2.60 45.93 16.06
CA LYS A 6 3.50 45.02 16.78
C LYS A 6 4.87 45.67 16.93
N THR A 7 5.45 45.58 18.11
CA THR A 7 6.83 46.02 18.36
C THR A 7 7.82 45.08 17.67
N ARG A 8 9.04 45.56 17.41
CA ARG A 8 10.11 44.74 16.80
C ARG A 8 10.41 43.48 17.62
N GLU A 9 10.36 43.57 18.94
CA GLU A 9 10.61 42.43 19.84
C GLU A 9 9.51 41.36 19.73
N GLU A 10 8.24 41.76 19.66
CA GLU A 10 7.11 40.85 19.45
C GLU A 10 7.20 40.14 18.10
N LEU A 11 7.56 40.87 17.03
CA LEU A 11 7.77 40.28 15.70
C LEU A 11 8.93 39.28 15.67
N LEU A 12 10.03 39.56 16.38
CA LEU A 12 11.17 38.64 16.48
C LEU A 12 10.80 37.37 17.25
N LYS A 13 10.02 37.50 18.32
CA LYS A 13 9.54 36.35 19.10
C LYS A 13 8.61 35.46 18.27
N GLU A 14 7.65 36.07 17.58
CA GLU A 14 6.71 35.35 16.71
C GLU A 14 7.42 34.67 15.53
N LEU A 15 8.41 35.34 14.93
CA LEU A 15 9.24 34.74 13.88
C LEU A 15 10.02 33.52 14.40
N HIS A 16 10.55 33.59 15.62
CA HIS A 16 11.27 32.48 16.24
C HIS A 16 10.34 31.29 16.52
N GLU A 17 9.16 31.53 17.09
CA GLU A 17 8.14 30.51 17.36
C GLU A 17 7.66 29.86 16.05
N LEU A 18 7.47 30.66 15.00
CA LEU A 18 7.09 30.17 13.68
C LEU A 18 8.19 29.30 13.06
N GLN A 19 9.46 29.72 13.18
CA GLN A 19 10.60 28.92 12.70
C GLN A 19 10.73 27.59 13.45
N GLN A 20 10.53 27.58 14.76
CA GLN A 20 10.54 26.36 15.56
C GLN A 20 9.42 25.41 15.14
N THR A 21 8.21 25.93 14.99
CA THR A 21 7.03 25.15 14.56
C THR A 21 7.24 24.57 13.17
N HIS A 22 7.76 25.38 12.23
CA HIS A 22 8.07 24.95 10.88
C HIS A 22 9.08 23.80 10.86
N ASN A 23 10.16 23.90 11.65
CA ASN A 23 11.19 22.86 11.70
C ASN A 23 10.64 21.56 12.31
N SER A 24 9.87 21.64 13.39
CA SER A 24 9.24 20.47 14.00
C SER A 24 8.23 19.79 13.07
N LEU A 25 7.45 20.57 12.32
CA LEU A 25 6.52 20.04 11.33
C LEU A 25 7.26 19.35 10.19
N LYS A 26 8.35 19.96 9.70
CA LYS A 26 9.18 19.38 8.66
C LYS A 26 9.76 18.02 9.08
N GLU A 27 10.31 17.92 10.29
CA GLU A 27 10.84 16.66 10.83
C GLU A 27 9.75 15.58 10.94
N THR A 28 8.55 15.96 11.36
CA THR A 28 7.41 15.04 11.47
C THR A 28 7.00 14.52 10.09
N ILE A 29 6.89 15.39 9.09
CA ILE A 29 6.55 15.01 7.72
C ILE A 29 7.60 14.09 7.11
N GLU A 30 8.90 14.40 7.29
CA GLU A 30 9.98 13.56 6.79
C GLU A 30 9.95 12.16 7.42
N LYS A 31 9.70 12.08 8.73
CA LYS A 31 9.55 10.81 9.44
C LYS A 31 8.35 10.01 8.95
N ASP A 32 7.19 10.64 8.82
CA ASP A 32 5.96 9.97 8.36
C ASP A 32 6.10 9.51 6.90
N SER A 33 6.71 10.33 6.05
CA SER A 33 7.00 9.96 4.66
C SER A 33 7.94 8.76 4.57
N LEU A 34 8.98 8.71 5.41
CA LEU A 34 9.89 7.57 5.47
C LEU A 34 9.17 6.31 5.96
N ALA A 35 8.37 6.43 7.01
CA ALA A 35 7.59 5.32 7.56
C ALA A 35 6.60 4.76 6.52
N HIS A 36 5.92 5.64 5.78
CA HIS A 36 5.02 5.25 4.69
C HIS A 36 5.77 4.48 3.61
N LYS A 37 6.90 5.00 3.14
CA LYS A 37 7.71 4.36 2.10
C LYS A 37 8.18 2.95 2.52
N ILE A 38 8.66 2.80 3.75
CA ILE A 38 9.07 1.49 4.28
C ILE A 38 7.90 0.51 4.33
N SER A 39 6.72 0.99 4.76
CA SER A 39 5.51 0.14 4.80
C SER A 39 5.08 -0.30 3.40
N GLU A 40 5.16 0.59 2.42
CA GLU A 40 4.81 0.32 1.03
C GLU A 40 5.78 -0.69 0.40
N GLU A 41 7.09 -0.51 0.60
CA GLU A 41 8.11 -1.46 0.14
C GLU A 41 7.92 -2.85 0.80
N ALA A 42 7.59 -2.90 2.08
CA ALA A 42 7.32 -4.15 2.78
C ALA A 42 6.05 -4.85 2.27
N LEU A 43 5.00 -4.09 1.97
CA LEU A 43 3.77 -4.60 1.38
C LEU A 43 4.03 -5.19 0.00
N GLN A 44 4.70 -4.43 -0.87
CA GLN A 44 5.06 -4.87 -2.22
C GLN A 44 5.90 -6.15 -2.18
N ALA A 45 6.94 -6.21 -1.33
CA ALA A 45 7.77 -7.42 -1.20
C ALA A 45 6.97 -8.64 -0.70
N SER A 46 5.96 -8.41 0.15
CA SER A 46 5.06 -9.47 0.60
C SER A 46 4.14 -9.95 -0.52
N GLU A 47 3.57 -9.04 -1.31
CA GLU A 47 2.72 -9.35 -2.46
C GLU A 47 3.49 -10.14 -3.52
N GLU A 48 4.68 -9.68 -3.91
CA GLU A 48 5.55 -10.39 -4.87
C GLU A 48 5.92 -11.79 -4.38
N ARG A 49 6.18 -11.95 -3.08
CA ARG A 49 6.46 -13.25 -2.49
C ARG A 49 5.24 -14.16 -2.51
N LEU A 50 4.05 -13.64 -2.20
CA LEU A 50 2.81 -14.41 -2.24
C LEU A 50 2.48 -14.83 -3.66
N GLU A 51 2.61 -13.93 -4.63
CA GLU A 51 2.41 -14.22 -6.05
C GLU A 51 3.38 -15.32 -6.52
N LEU A 52 4.65 -15.23 -6.13
CA LEU A 52 5.65 -16.26 -6.43
C LEU A 52 5.26 -17.62 -5.84
N LEU A 53 4.87 -17.67 -4.56
CA LEU A 53 4.47 -18.90 -3.89
C LEU A 53 3.21 -19.51 -4.52
N PHE A 54 2.25 -18.67 -4.90
CA PHE A 54 1.01 -19.10 -5.53
C PHE A 54 1.26 -19.64 -6.94
N ASN A 55 1.91 -18.85 -7.81
CA ASN A 55 2.10 -19.18 -9.22
C ASN A 55 3.19 -20.23 -9.47
N LYS A 56 4.21 -20.32 -8.61
CA LYS A 56 5.28 -21.33 -8.75
C LYS A 56 5.12 -22.53 -7.83
N ALA A 57 3.98 -22.67 -7.17
CA ALA A 57 3.69 -23.89 -6.44
C ALA A 57 3.70 -25.10 -7.39
N PRO A 58 4.28 -26.24 -7.00
CA PRO A 58 4.27 -27.47 -7.80
C PRO A 58 2.90 -28.17 -7.82
N LEU A 59 1.88 -27.56 -7.19
CA LEU A 59 0.51 -28.06 -7.15
C LEU A 59 -0.43 -26.99 -7.67
N GLY A 60 -1.51 -27.43 -8.32
CA GLY A 60 -2.61 -26.56 -8.71
C GLY A 60 -3.32 -25.99 -7.49
N TYR A 61 -3.49 -24.67 -7.47
CA TYR A 61 -4.29 -23.96 -6.49
C TYR A 61 -5.48 -23.28 -7.16
N GLN A 62 -6.61 -23.32 -6.48
CA GLN A 62 -7.82 -22.58 -6.85
C GLN A 62 -8.46 -21.98 -5.60
N SER A 63 -9.10 -20.84 -5.76
CA SER A 63 -9.98 -20.24 -4.77
C SER A 63 -11.37 -20.07 -5.37
N LEU A 64 -12.39 -20.26 -4.54
CA LEU A 64 -13.79 -20.14 -4.92
C LEU A 64 -14.47 -19.08 -4.07
N ASP A 65 -15.47 -18.41 -4.63
CA ASP A 65 -16.42 -17.60 -3.86
C ASP A 65 -17.41 -18.48 -3.09
N PHE A 66 -18.31 -17.85 -2.34
CA PHE A 66 -19.32 -18.55 -1.55
C PHE A 66 -20.33 -19.34 -2.40
N ASP A 67 -20.52 -18.95 -3.66
CA ASP A 67 -21.40 -19.63 -4.61
C ASP A 67 -20.67 -20.75 -5.37
N GLY A 68 -19.36 -20.92 -5.13
CA GLY A 68 -18.52 -21.93 -5.75
C GLY A 68 -17.94 -21.49 -7.11
N ASN A 69 -17.98 -20.20 -7.44
CA ASN A 69 -17.35 -19.74 -8.67
C ASN A 69 -15.86 -19.49 -8.46
N PHE A 70 -15.04 -19.81 -9.47
CA PHE A 70 -13.60 -19.56 -9.42
C PHE A 70 -13.31 -18.07 -9.28
N ILE A 71 -12.65 -17.69 -8.18
CA ILE A 71 -12.09 -16.34 -8.00
C ILE A 71 -10.70 -16.30 -8.62
N GLU A 72 -9.89 -17.33 -8.37
CA GLU A 72 -8.51 -17.38 -8.80
C GLU A 72 -8.03 -18.83 -8.99
N VAL A 73 -7.10 -19.01 -9.92
CA VAL A 73 -6.35 -20.26 -10.13
C VAL A 73 -4.88 -19.92 -10.35
N ASN A 74 -3.95 -20.78 -9.94
CA ASN A 74 -2.53 -20.57 -10.22
C ASN A 74 -2.13 -21.16 -11.59
N GLN A 75 -0.93 -20.82 -12.06
CA GLN A 75 -0.46 -21.31 -13.36
C GLN A 75 -0.40 -22.85 -13.43
N GLN A 76 0.06 -23.51 -12.37
CA GLN A 76 0.14 -24.97 -12.34
C GLN A 76 -1.23 -25.63 -12.51
N TRP A 77 -2.31 -25.04 -11.97
CA TRP A 77 -3.68 -25.54 -12.16
C TRP A 77 -4.10 -25.47 -13.63
N LEU A 78 -3.83 -24.34 -14.31
CA LEU A 78 -4.12 -24.15 -15.72
C LEU A 78 -3.34 -25.16 -16.58
N ASP A 79 -2.03 -25.28 -16.34
CA ASP A 79 -1.16 -26.19 -17.07
C ASP A 79 -1.55 -27.66 -16.88
N THR A 80 -1.96 -28.04 -15.66
CA THR A 80 -2.36 -29.41 -15.34
C THR A 80 -3.69 -29.79 -15.97
N LEU A 81 -4.66 -28.87 -16.04
CA LEU A 81 -6.00 -29.16 -16.53
C LEU A 81 -6.24 -28.73 -17.98
N GLY A 82 -5.36 -27.92 -18.56
CA GLY A 82 -5.37 -27.53 -19.97
C GLY A 82 -6.37 -26.42 -20.30
N TYR A 83 -6.68 -25.55 -19.35
CA TYR A 83 -7.58 -24.39 -19.55
C TYR A 83 -6.80 -23.09 -19.61
N GLU A 84 -7.35 -22.11 -20.34
CA GLU A 84 -6.94 -20.72 -20.23
C GLU A 84 -7.65 -20.03 -19.06
N ARG A 85 -7.00 -19.04 -18.43
CA ARG A 85 -7.53 -18.37 -17.23
C ARG A 85 -8.92 -17.78 -17.47
N ASP A 86 -9.11 -17.08 -18.58
CA ASP A 86 -10.36 -16.39 -18.92
C ASP A 86 -11.54 -17.35 -19.16
N GLU A 87 -11.26 -18.64 -19.40
CA GLU A 87 -12.29 -19.66 -19.54
C GLU A 87 -12.87 -20.11 -18.19
N VAL A 88 -12.12 -19.88 -17.10
CA VAL A 88 -12.38 -20.47 -15.79
C VAL A 88 -12.85 -19.43 -14.77
N ILE A 89 -12.23 -18.25 -14.74
CA ILE A 89 -12.56 -17.23 -13.73
C ILE A 89 -14.03 -16.82 -13.83
N GLY A 90 -14.71 -16.80 -12.68
CA GLY A 90 -16.13 -16.50 -12.53
C GLY A 90 -17.07 -17.63 -12.94
N LYS A 91 -16.57 -18.82 -13.29
CA LYS A 91 -17.40 -20.00 -13.58
C LYS A 91 -17.63 -20.85 -12.34
N TRP A 92 -18.78 -21.50 -12.25
CA TRP A 92 -19.07 -22.46 -11.20
C TRP A 92 -18.17 -23.69 -11.33
N PHE A 93 -17.65 -24.19 -10.20
CA PHE A 93 -16.65 -25.27 -10.18
C PHE A 93 -17.19 -26.69 -10.46
N GLY A 94 -18.52 -26.87 -10.43
CA GLY A 94 -19.20 -28.16 -10.49
C GLY A 94 -19.92 -28.44 -11.81
#